data_AF-A0A520HHZ3-F1
#
_entry.id   AF-A0A520HHZ3-F1
#
_cell.length_a   1.000
_cell.length_b   1.000
_cell.length_c   1.000
_cell.angle_alpha   90.00
_cell.angle_beta   90.00
_cell.angle_gamma   90.00
#
_symmetry.space_group_name_H-M   'P 1'
#
loop_
_entity.id
_entity.type
_entity.pdbx_description
1 polymer ?
#
loop_
_entity_poly.entity_id
_entity_poly.type
_entity_poly.pdbx_seq_one_letter_code
_entity_poly.pdbx_strand_id
1 'polypeptide(L)' 'MLQSANPMPRWSGRPIVLVGLMGVGKSTVGRRLAGRLALPFVDADNEIEE' A
#
# COMPACT_ATOMS: atom_id res chain seq x y z
N MET A 1 27.94 24.47 -5.08
CA MET A 1 27.43 23.08 -5.14
C MET A 1 25.98 23.09 -4.69
N LEU A 2 25.04 23.16 -5.62
CA LEU A 2 23.61 23.02 -5.32
C LEU A 2 23.26 21.55 -5.56
N GLN A 3 23.01 20.80 -4.48
CA GLN A 3 22.47 19.45 -4.59
C GLN A 3 21.05 19.58 -5.13
N SER A 4 20.86 19.28 -6.41
CA SER A 4 19.56 19.11 -7.03
C SER A 4 18.81 18.06 -6.21
N ALA A 5 17.73 18.48 -5.53
CA ALA A 5 16.86 17.56 -4.82
C ALA A 5 16.39 16.50 -5.81
N ASN A 6 16.84 15.26 -5.64
CA ASN A 6 16.37 14.15 -6.44
C ASN A 6 14.86 14.04 -6.18
N PRO A 7 13.98 14.31 -7.17
CA PRO A 7 12.56 14.21 -6.94
C PRO A 7 12.27 12.76 -6.58
N MET A 8 11.81 12.53 -5.35
CA MET A 8 11.40 11.19 -4.93
C MET A 8 10.39 10.66 -5.94
N PRO A 9 10.55 9.42 -6.42
CA PRO A 9 9.63 8.85 -7.39
C PRO A 9 8.21 8.94 -6.85
N ARG A 10 7.35 9.66 -7.58
CA ARG A 10 5.92 9.70 -7.29
C ARG A 10 5.34 8.33 -7.61
N TRP A 11 4.42 7.87 -6.76
CA TRP A 11 3.71 6.63 -7.01
C TRP A 11 3.00 6.68 -8.36
N SER A 12 3.21 5.67 -9.21
CA SER A 12 2.73 5.63 -10.60
C SER A 12 1.27 5.19 -10.75
N GLY A 13 0.52 5.11 -9.64
CA GLY A 13 -0.88 4.64 -9.64
C GLY A 13 -1.04 3.12 -9.71
N ARG A 14 0.07 2.36 -9.69
CA ARG A 14 0.01 0.89 -9.69
C ARG A 14 -0.44 0.34 -8.34
N PRO A 15 -1.28 -0.71 -8.29
CA PRO A 15 -1.70 -1.32 -7.03
C PRO A 15 -0.53 -1.71 -6.13
N ILE A 16 -0.71 -1.56 -4.82
CA ILE A 16 0.22 -2.05 -3.80
C ILE A 16 -0.39 -3.31 -3.22
N VAL A 17 0.30 -4.45 -3.39
CA VAL A 17 -0.17 -5.75 -2.91
C VAL A 17 0.71 -6.20 -1.75
N LEU A 18 0.10 -6.51 -0.61
CA LEU A 18 0.80 -7.04 0.56
C LEU A 18 0.73 -8.56 0.55
N VAL A 19 1.89 -9.22 0.57
CA VAL A 19 2.02 -10.69 0.53
C VAL A 19 2.68 -11.19 1.82
N GLY A 20 2.24 -12.34 2.32
CA GLY A 20 2.78 -12.95 3.54
C GLY A 20 1.82 -13.98 4.14
N LEU A 21 2.32 -14.73 5.13
CA LEU A 21 1.58 -15.79 5.83
C LEU A 21 0.27 -15.28 6.47
N MET A 22 -0.65 -16.19 6.76
CA MET A 22 -1.86 -15.88 7.53
C MET A 22 -1.48 -15.35 8.93
N GLY A 23 -2.20 -14.35 9.44
CA GLY A 23 -1.94 -13.79 10.77
C GLY A 23 -0.74 -12.84 10.90
N VAL A 24 0.09 -12.65 9.85
CA VAL A 24 1.26 -11.74 9.89
C VAL A 24 0.89 -10.24 9.96
N GLY A 25 -0.41 -9.91 9.88
CA GLY A 25 -0.91 -8.54 10.03
C GLY A 25 -0.99 -7.72 8.74
N LYS A 26 -1.12 -8.38 7.57
CA LYS A 26 -1.25 -7.72 6.26
C LYS A 26 -2.38 -6.67 6.25
N SER A 27 -3.58 -7.03 6.70
CA SER A 27 -4.72 -6.10 6.74
C SER A 27 -4.49 -4.93 7.71
N THR A 28 -3.80 -5.18 8.84
CA THR A 28 -3.44 -4.12 9.80
C THR A 28 -2.47 -3.11 9.20
N VAL A 29 -1.43 -3.58 8.52
CA VAL A 29 -0.44 -2.71 7.86
C VAL A 29 -1.08 -2.01 6.65
N GLY A 30 -1.83 -2.74 5.83
CA GLY A 30 -2.48 -2.22 4.62
C GLY A 30 -3.44 -1.08 4.91
N ARG A 31 -4.28 -1.20 5.94
CA ARG A 31 -5.21 -0.13 6.34
C ARG A 31 -4.48 1.15 6.76
N ARG A 32 -3.38 1.01 7.52
CA ARG A 32 -2.55 2.15 7.93
C ARG A 32 -1.80 2.77 6.74
N LEU A 33 -1.28 1.94 5.85
CA LEU A 33 -0.57 2.37 4.65
C LEU A 33 -1.50 3.14 3.70
N ALA A 34 -2.69 2.60 3.44
CA ALA A 34 -3.73 3.25 2.63
C ALA A 34 -4.08 4.65 3.17
N GLY A 35 -4.29 4.77 4.49
CA GLY A 35 -4.54 6.06 5.14
C GLY A 35 -3.38 7.06 4.98
N ARG A 36 -2.13 6.61 5.03
CA ARG A 36 -0.95 7.47 4.83
C ARG A 36 -0.74 7.90 3.39
N LEU A 37 -1.13 7.06 2.44
CA LEU A 37 -0.98 7.32 1.01
C LEU A 37 -2.23 7.95 0.37
N ALA A 38 -3.29 8.16 1.16
CA ALA A 38 -4.62 8.58 0.68
C ALA A 38 -5.15 7.67 -0.46
N LEU A 39 -4.97 6.36 -0.30
CA LEU A 39 -5.41 5.34 -1.26
C LEU A 39 -6.60 4.55 -0.72
N PRO A 40 -7.46 4.00 -1.58
CA PRO A 40 -8.44 3.01 -1.16
C PRO A 40 -7.74 1.76 -0.62
N PHE A 41 -8.35 1.12 0.36
CA PHE A 41 -7.94 -0.18 0.88
C PHE A 41 -8.95 -1.23 0.46
N VAL A 42 -8.47 -2.32 -0.13
CA VAL A 42 -9.26 -3.51 -0.50
C VAL A 42 -8.70 -4.70 0.27
N ASP A 43 -9.55 -5.44 0.97
CA ASP A 43 -9.16 -6.70 1.62
C ASP A 43 -9.51 -7.87 0.69
N ALA A 44 -8.50 -8.43 0.03
CA ALA A 44 -8.68 -9.48 -0.98
C ALA A 44 -9.24 -10.79 -0.40
N ASP A 45 -9.12 -10.99 0.92
CA ASP A 45 -9.68 -12.17 1.59
C ASP A 45 -11.22 -12.09 1.71
N ASN A 46 -11.80 -10.88 1.68
CA ASN A 46 -13.25 -10.66 1.81
C ASN A 46 -14.01 -10.66 0.47
N GLU A 47 -13.32 -10.61 -0.68
CA GLU A 47 -13.98 -10.51 -2.00
C GLU A 47 -14.29 -11.86 -2.66
N ILE A 48 -14.07 -12.99 -1.98
CA ILE A 48 -14.38 -14.35 -2.49
C ILE A 48 -15.74 -14.86 -1.95
N GLU A 49 -16.47 -14.06 -1.17
CA GLU A 49 -17.78 -14.41 -0.59
C GLU A 49 -19.02 -13.88 -1.35
N GLU A 50 -18.88 -13.41 -2.60
CA GLU A 50 -20.01 -13.17 -3.53
C GLU A 50 -20.08 -14.21 -4.67
#